data_AF-A0A0C3P6Y4-F1
#
_entry.id   AF-A0A0C3P6Y4-F1
#
_cell.length_a   1.000
_cell.length_b   1.000
_cell.length_c   1.000
_cell.angle_alpha   90.00
_cell.angle_beta   90.00
_cell.angle_gamma   90.00
#
_symmetry.space_group_name_H-M   'P 1'
#
loop_
_entity.id
_entity.type
_entity.pdbx_description
1 polymer ?
#
loop_
_entity_poly.entity_id
_entity_poly.type
_entity_poly.pdbx_seq_one_letter_code
_entity_poly.pdbx_strand_id
1 'polypeptide(L)'
;QMMKSKIVGDLYEHNCWFELVALGHAMMPSLWLNWDSEWLNHVWQIFPGDSELTMHTEPFPQQHQGLGSSNFQSKWEYVEKLWVLLAVWPGCPLALAEPIMPLSSSLCVWEMEKKLAIFYVQSFFDTFGCLPLLPCLIPTALWGYSSNSQ
;
A
#
# COMPACT_ATOMS: atom_id res chain seq x y z
N GLN A 1 -19.63 -16.42 -5.24
CA GLN A 1 -18.37 -15.97 -5.91
C GLN A 1 -17.82 -14.70 -5.26
N MET A 2 -18.66 -13.67 -5.04
CA MET A 2 -18.29 -12.39 -4.39
C MET A 2 -17.66 -12.52 -2.99
N MET A 3 -18.17 -13.42 -2.12
CA MET A 3 -17.65 -13.57 -0.75
C MET A 3 -16.22 -14.11 -0.68
N LYS A 4 -15.82 -15.00 -1.59
CA LYS A 4 -14.44 -15.54 -1.62
C LYS A 4 -13.44 -14.47 -2.05
N SER A 5 -13.77 -13.70 -3.07
CA SER A 5 -12.94 -12.59 -3.53
C SER A 5 -12.82 -11.49 -2.47
N LYS A 6 -13.89 -11.23 -1.71
CA LYS A 6 -13.86 -10.33 -0.55
C LYS A 6 -12.86 -10.83 0.50
N ILE A 7 -13.01 -12.07 0.97
CA ILE A 7 -12.11 -12.66 1.98
C ILE A 7 -10.65 -12.63 1.53
N VAL A 8 -10.36 -12.95 0.27
CA VAL A 8 -8.99 -12.94 -0.25
C VAL A 8 -8.43 -11.52 -0.36
N GLY A 9 -9.24 -10.55 -0.79
CA GLY A 9 -8.85 -9.14 -0.83
C GLY A 9 -8.54 -8.60 0.56
N ASP A 10 -9.45 -8.82 1.51
CA ASP A 10 -9.30 -8.36 2.90
C ASP A 10 -8.05 -8.98 3.56
N LEU A 11 -7.81 -10.29 3.35
CA LEU A 11 -6.61 -10.98 3.84
C LEU A 11 -5.33 -10.41 3.23
N TYR A 12 -5.34 -10.09 1.93
CA TYR A 12 -4.18 -9.54 1.25
C TYR A 12 -3.81 -8.17 1.81
N GLU A 13 -4.79 -7.29 1.94
CA GLU A 13 -4.62 -5.95 2.48
C GLU A 13 -4.13 -5.98 3.93
N HIS A 14 -4.74 -6.82 4.75
CA HIS A 14 -4.38 -6.97 6.16
C HIS A 14 -2.97 -7.52 6.35
N ASN A 15 -2.59 -8.52 5.56
CA ASN A 15 -1.24 -9.06 5.60
C ASN A 15 -0.20 -8.02 5.15
N CYS A 16 -0.50 -7.24 4.10
CA CYS A 16 0.37 -6.16 3.65
C CYS A 16 0.53 -5.09 4.74
N TRP A 17 -0.55 -4.73 5.44
CA TRP A 17 -0.49 -3.82 6.59
C TRP A 17 0.44 -4.35 7.68
N PHE A 18 0.31 -5.62 8.07
CA PHE A 18 1.20 -6.22 9.07
C PHE A 18 2.66 -6.26 8.63
N GLU A 19 2.93 -6.53 7.36
CA GLU A 19 4.29 -6.50 6.81
C GLU A 19 4.91 -5.11 6.86
N LEU A 20 4.14 -4.07 6.51
CA LEU A 20 4.55 -2.67 6.62
C LEU A 20 4.82 -2.25 8.07
N VAL A 21 3.97 -2.67 9.00
CA VAL A 21 4.16 -2.46 10.44
C VAL A 21 5.44 -3.15 10.92
N ALA A 22 5.62 -4.43 10.59
CA ALA A 22 6.79 -5.21 10.99
C ALA A 22 8.09 -4.61 10.43
N LEU A 23 8.10 -4.21 9.16
CA LEU A 23 9.24 -3.58 8.54
C LEU A 23 9.54 -2.21 9.17
N GLY A 24 8.52 -1.39 9.41
CA GLY A 24 8.69 -0.12 10.10
C GLY A 24 9.34 -0.30 11.46
N HIS A 25 8.89 -1.29 12.25
CA HIS A 25 9.47 -1.63 13.55
C HIS A 25 10.97 -1.97 13.47
N ALA A 26 11.35 -2.75 12.45
CA ALA A 26 12.74 -3.14 12.24
C ALA A 26 13.62 -1.97 11.76
N MET A 27 13.08 -1.13 10.87
CA MET A 27 13.82 -0.04 10.24
C MET A 27 13.97 1.19 11.15
N MET A 28 12.98 1.47 11.99
CA MET A 28 12.97 2.66 12.85
C MET A 28 12.59 2.33 14.31
N PRO A 29 13.35 1.47 15.03
CA PRO A 29 12.92 0.96 16.34
C PRO A 29 12.57 2.04 17.37
N SER A 30 13.23 3.21 17.28
CA SER A 30 12.99 4.37 18.16
C SER A 30 11.62 5.03 17.97
N LEU A 31 11.08 5.04 16.75
CA LEU A 31 9.75 5.61 16.46
C LEU A 31 8.60 4.72 16.98
N TRP A 32 8.90 3.45 17.24
CA TRP A 32 7.92 2.44 17.64
C TRP A 32 7.88 2.14 19.13
N LEU A 33 8.69 2.83 19.95
CA LEU A 33 8.69 2.67 21.41
C LEU A 33 7.40 3.16 22.07
N ASN A 34 6.64 4.03 21.39
CA ASN A 34 5.30 4.46 21.81
C ASN A 34 4.26 3.84 20.87
N TRP A 35 3.47 2.90 21.38
CA TRP A 35 2.41 2.21 20.63
C TRP A 35 1.26 3.13 20.18
N ASP A 36 1.17 4.35 20.74
CA ASP A 36 0.23 5.41 20.33
C ASP A 36 0.75 6.28 19.16
N SER A 37 1.79 5.82 18.45
CA SER A 37 2.51 6.67 17.51
C SER A 37 1.65 7.10 16.32
N GLU A 38 1.75 8.39 15.99
CA GLU A 38 1.31 9.00 14.72
C GLU A 38 1.71 8.16 13.49
N TRP A 39 2.76 7.35 13.64
CA TRP A 39 3.21 6.38 12.67
C TRP A 39 2.20 5.30 12.28
N LEU A 40 1.48 4.69 13.24
CA LEU A 40 0.44 3.71 12.92
C LEU A 40 -0.68 4.35 12.10
N ASN A 41 -1.04 5.60 12.42
CA ASN A 41 -1.96 6.38 11.60
C ASN A 41 -1.43 6.58 10.19
N HIS A 42 -0.13 6.89 10.00
CA HIS A 42 0.45 6.99 8.68
C HIS A 42 0.40 5.68 7.88
N VAL A 43 0.62 4.53 8.52
CA VAL A 43 0.49 3.22 7.86
C VAL A 43 -0.97 2.96 7.46
N TRP A 44 -1.94 3.25 8.34
CA TRP A 44 -3.36 3.07 8.03
C TRP A 44 -3.82 3.91 6.85
N GLN A 45 -3.35 5.16 6.75
CA GLN A 45 -3.78 6.07 5.71
C GLN A 45 -3.43 5.58 4.28
N ILE A 46 -2.45 4.67 4.13
CA ILE A 46 -2.05 4.08 2.84
C ILE A 46 -3.14 3.17 2.25
N PHE A 47 -4.04 2.68 3.09
CA PHE A 47 -5.15 1.82 2.69
C PHE A 47 -6.45 2.62 2.60
N PRO A 48 -7.36 2.27 1.65
CA PRO A 48 -8.66 2.92 1.55
C PRO A 48 -9.59 2.51 2.70
N GLY A 49 -10.49 3.40 3.12
CA GLY A 49 -11.49 3.14 4.17
C GLY A 49 -11.26 3.94 5.45
N ASP A 50 -12.28 3.98 6.33
CA ASP A 50 -12.16 4.63 7.63
C ASP A 50 -11.35 3.75 8.59
N SER A 51 -10.42 4.39 9.31
CA SER A 51 -9.35 3.85 10.17
C SER A 51 -9.77 2.88 11.30
N GLU A 52 -11.03 2.46 11.38
CA GLU A 52 -11.47 1.44 12.32
C GLU A 52 -11.23 0.06 11.72
N LEU A 53 -10.49 -0.79 12.43
CA LEU A 53 -10.27 -2.23 12.15
C LEU A 53 -11.57 -3.07 11.98
N THR A 54 -12.73 -2.43 11.88
CA THR A 54 -14.03 -3.00 11.57
C THR A 54 -14.13 -3.38 10.10
N MET A 55 -13.54 -4.53 9.74
CA MET A 55 -13.74 -5.23 8.45
C MET A 55 -15.21 -5.57 8.12
N HIS A 56 -16.14 -5.32 9.04
CA HIS A 56 -17.51 -5.82 9.00
C HIS A 56 -18.57 -4.79 8.62
N THR A 57 -18.23 -3.50 8.61
CA THR A 57 -19.21 -2.42 8.36
C THR A 57 -19.10 -1.81 6.98
N GLU A 58 -17.92 -1.85 6.34
CA GLU A 58 -17.76 -1.27 5.00
C GLU A 58 -18.19 -2.24 3.86
N PRO A 59 -18.94 -1.72 2.85
CA PRO A 59 -19.27 -2.48 1.66
C PRO A 59 -18.00 -2.83 0.89
N PHE A 60 -17.94 -4.03 0.29
CA PHE A 60 -16.81 -4.40 -0.56
C PHE A 60 -16.69 -3.40 -1.71
N PRO A 61 -15.51 -2.82 -1.96
CA PRO A 61 -15.36 -1.80 -2.98
C PRO A 61 -15.70 -2.39 -4.36
N GLN A 62 -16.55 -1.68 -5.11
CA GLN A 62 -16.98 -2.09 -6.45
C GLN A 62 -15.90 -1.82 -7.51
N GLN A 63 -14.85 -1.08 -7.16
CA GLN A 63 -13.75 -0.67 -8.03
C GLN A 63 -12.44 -0.72 -7.24
N HIS A 64 -11.32 -0.85 -7.94
CA HIS A 64 -10.01 -0.73 -7.30
C HIS A 64 -9.82 0.70 -6.76
N GLN A 65 -9.49 0.80 -5.47
CA GLN A 65 -9.19 2.05 -4.76
C GLN A 65 -7.76 2.00 -4.22
N GLY A 66 -7.34 3.05 -3.52
CA GLY A 66 -6.01 3.09 -2.92
C GLY A 66 -4.89 3.13 -3.97
N LEU A 67 -3.79 2.47 -3.66
CA LEU A 67 -2.68 2.24 -4.59
C LEU A 67 -3.07 1.40 -5.82
N GLY A 68 -4.16 0.63 -5.73
CA GLY A 68 -4.72 -0.15 -6.84
C GLY A 68 -5.59 0.66 -7.82
N SER A 69 -5.89 1.92 -7.53
CA SER A 69 -6.77 2.76 -8.36
C SER A 69 -6.26 2.93 -9.80
N SER A 70 -7.16 2.79 -10.79
CA SER A 70 -6.86 3.10 -12.20
C SER A 70 -6.85 4.61 -12.48
N ASN A 71 -7.52 5.40 -11.64
CA ASN A 71 -7.46 6.86 -11.70
C ASN A 71 -6.17 7.34 -11.01
N PHE A 72 -5.28 7.97 -11.77
CA PHE A 72 -3.98 8.43 -11.26
C PHE A 72 -4.09 9.57 -10.24
N GLN A 73 -5.14 10.41 -10.30
CA GLN A 73 -5.35 11.49 -9.33
C GLN A 73 -5.73 10.89 -7.97
N SER A 74 -6.68 9.97 -7.95
CA SER A 74 -7.06 9.26 -6.72
C SER A 74 -5.91 8.36 -6.22
N LYS A 75 -5.16 7.72 -7.11
CA LYS A 75 -4.00 6.91 -6.74
C LYS A 75 -2.90 7.76 -6.09
N TRP A 76 -2.67 8.98 -6.60
CA TRP A 76 -1.62 9.87 -6.13
C TRP A 76 -1.71 10.13 -4.63
N GLU A 77 -2.91 10.34 -4.09
CA GLU A 77 -3.13 10.55 -2.65
C GLU A 77 -2.55 9.41 -1.80
N TYR A 78 -2.66 8.16 -2.26
CA TYR A 78 -2.13 7.00 -1.55
C TYR A 78 -0.62 6.79 -1.81
N VAL A 79 -0.15 7.12 -3.02
CA VAL A 79 1.29 7.12 -3.35
C VAL A 79 2.03 8.13 -2.49
N GLU A 80 1.45 9.31 -2.28
CA GLU A 80 1.99 10.36 -1.41
C GLU A 80 2.07 9.88 0.04
N LYS A 81 1.02 9.25 0.56
CA LYS A 81 1.02 8.67 1.91
C LYS A 81 2.06 7.56 2.08
N LEU A 82 2.18 6.66 1.10
CA LEU A 82 3.23 5.64 1.08
C LEU A 82 4.62 6.29 1.03
N TRP A 83 4.78 7.34 0.24
CA TRP A 83 6.02 8.10 0.17
C TRP A 83 6.40 8.73 1.50
N VAL A 84 5.48 9.44 2.16
CA VAL A 84 5.71 10.04 3.49
C VAL A 84 6.17 8.98 4.50
N LEU A 85 5.57 7.79 4.44
CA LEU A 85 5.99 6.66 5.27
C LEU A 85 7.42 6.19 4.92
N LEU A 86 7.71 5.91 3.66
CA LEU A 86 9.00 5.34 3.27
C LEU A 86 10.15 6.35 3.30
N ALA A 87 9.87 7.64 3.14
CA ALA A 87 10.88 8.70 3.03
C ALA A 87 11.75 8.85 4.28
N VAL A 88 11.22 8.50 5.45
CA VAL A 88 11.95 8.61 6.73
C VAL A 88 12.77 7.36 7.07
N TRP A 89 12.68 6.29 6.26
CA TRP A 89 13.41 5.06 6.53
C TRP A 89 14.91 5.19 6.21
N PRO A 90 15.78 4.53 6.98
CA PRO A 90 17.20 4.50 6.68
C PRO A 90 17.43 3.86 5.31
N GLY A 91 18.35 4.44 4.54
CA GLY A 91 18.66 3.96 3.18
C GLY A 91 17.68 4.42 2.11
N CYS A 92 16.68 5.26 2.43
CA CYS A 92 15.82 5.87 1.44
C CYS A 92 16.65 6.64 0.38
N PRO A 93 16.51 6.32 -0.93
CA PRO A 93 17.18 7.03 -1.99
C PRO A 93 16.88 8.54 -1.96
N LEU A 94 17.87 9.39 -2.26
CA LEU A 94 17.66 10.85 -2.34
C LEU A 94 16.54 11.25 -3.29
N ALA A 95 16.37 10.51 -4.39
CA ALA A 95 15.28 10.71 -5.35
C ALA A 95 13.87 10.47 -4.76
N LEU A 96 13.79 9.85 -3.58
CA LEU A 96 12.58 9.63 -2.79
C LEU A 96 12.56 10.49 -1.50
N ALA A 97 13.60 11.26 -1.20
CA ALA A 97 13.66 12.10 0.00
C ALA A 97 13.19 13.54 -0.24
N GLU A 98 13.20 14.01 -1.49
CA GLU A 98 12.78 15.37 -1.84
C GLU A 98 11.25 15.48 -2.00
N PRO A 99 10.64 16.60 -1.56
CA PRO A 99 9.21 16.82 -1.71
C PRO A 99 8.79 16.80 -3.18
N ILE A 100 7.84 15.93 -3.50
CA ILE A 100 7.36 15.78 -4.86
C ILE A 100 6.33 16.86 -5.14
N MET A 101 6.67 17.76 -6.06
CA MET A 101 5.68 18.67 -6.66
C MET A 101 4.49 17.84 -7.17
N PRO A 102 3.23 18.34 -7.06
CA PRO A 102 2.06 17.58 -7.50
C PRO A 102 2.27 16.99 -8.89
N LEU A 103 2.23 15.66 -8.98
CA LEU A 103 2.52 14.97 -10.24
C LEU A 103 1.37 15.23 -11.20
N SER A 104 1.65 15.99 -12.27
CA SER A 104 0.65 16.42 -13.24
C SER A 104 0.30 15.37 -14.30
N SER A 105 0.94 14.19 -14.24
CA SER A 105 0.74 13.11 -15.22
C SER A 105 0.72 11.72 -14.59
N SER A 106 -0.02 10.82 -15.23
CA SER A 106 -0.06 9.39 -14.86
C SER A 106 1.30 8.72 -14.94
N LEU A 107 2.14 9.12 -15.90
CA LEU A 107 3.51 8.59 -16.05
C LEU A 107 4.35 8.90 -14.82
N CYS A 108 4.26 10.13 -14.30
CA CYS A 108 4.99 10.50 -13.09
C CYS A 108 4.52 9.69 -11.88
N VAL A 109 3.20 9.54 -11.68
CA VAL A 109 2.63 8.75 -10.57
C VAL A 109 3.12 7.30 -10.64
N TRP A 110 3.14 6.72 -11.84
CA TRP A 110 3.65 5.36 -12.06
C TRP A 110 5.14 5.21 -11.74
N GLU A 111 5.98 6.13 -12.21
CA GLU A 111 7.42 6.12 -11.90
C GLU A 111 7.68 6.23 -10.39
N MET A 112 6.88 7.04 -9.70
CA MET A 112 6.98 7.19 -8.26
C MET A 112 6.55 5.92 -7.52
N GLU A 113 5.37 5.38 -7.87
CA GLU A 113 4.86 4.11 -7.34
C GLU A 113 5.89 2.99 -7.51
N LYS A 114 6.50 2.90 -8.69
CA LYS A 114 7.54 1.91 -9.00
C LYS A 114 8.78 2.08 -8.11
N LYS A 115 9.28 3.30 -7.93
CA LYS A 115 10.45 3.56 -7.07
C LYS A 115 10.17 3.21 -5.60
N LEU A 116 8.99 3.58 -5.09
CA LEU A 116 8.56 3.23 -3.74
C LEU A 116 8.44 1.72 -3.57
N ALA A 117 7.82 1.02 -4.53
CA ALA A 117 7.68 -0.43 -4.48
C ALA A 117 9.04 -1.13 -4.49
N ILE A 118 9.99 -0.68 -5.32
CA ILE A 118 11.35 -1.24 -5.34
C ILE A 118 12.04 -1.04 -4.00
N PHE A 119 11.97 0.17 -3.43
CA PHE A 119 12.58 0.46 -2.13
C PHE A 119 11.95 -0.39 -1.02
N TYR A 120 10.62 -0.46 -0.94
CA TYR A 120 9.90 -1.30 0.01
C TYR A 120 10.28 -2.78 -0.09
N VAL A 121 10.23 -3.35 -1.30
CA VAL A 121 10.56 -4.76 -1.53
C VAL A 121 12.00 -5.06 -1.14
N GLN A 122 12.93 -4.19 -1.51
CA GLN A 122 14.34 -4.37 -1.19
C GLN A 122 14.58 -4.27 0.33
N SER A 123 14.05 -3.25 0.98
CA SER A 123 14.16 -3.09 2.45
C SER A 123 13.56 -4.27 3.20
N PHE A 124 12.42 -4.79 2.75
CA PHE A 124 11.80 -5.96 3.35
C PHE A 124 12.67 -7.21 3.17
N PHE A 125 13.17 -7.44 1.95
CA PHE A 125 14.03 -8.58 1.66
C PHE A 125 15.33 -8.53 2.47
N ASP A 126 15.97 -7.36 2.56
CA ASP A 126 17.20 -7.18 3.32
C ASP A 126 16.98 -7.37 4.82
N THR A 127 15.77 -7.11 5.32
CA THR A 127 15.42 -7.24 6.74
C THR A 127 14.99 -8.66 7.12
N PHE A 128 14.14 -9.31 6.30
CA PHE A 128 13.47 -10.56 6.66
C PHE A 128 13.89 -11.76 5.79
N GLY A 129 14.63 -11.54 4.70
CA GLY A 129 15.11 -12.62 3.81
C GLY A 129 14.04 -13.22 2.90
N CYS A 130 12.86 -12.59 2.78
CA CYS A 130 11.78 -13.03 1.90
C CYS A 130 11.14 -11.84 1.18
N LEU A 131 10.30 -12.10 0.18
CA LEU A 131 9.59 -11.06 -0.55
C LEU A 131 8.29 -10.68 0.17
N PRO A 132 7.96 -9.38 0.29
CA PRO A 132 6.69 -8.94 0.83
C PRO A 132 5.55 -9.06 -0.18
N LEU A 133 4.33 -8.92 0.31
CA LEU A 133 3.15 -8.59 -0.47
C LEU A 133 3.24 -7.14 -0.96
N LEU A 134 2.96 -6.93 -2.24
CA LEU A 134 2.91 -5.60 -2.83
C LEU A 134 1.60 -4.91 -2.44
N PRO A 135 1.61 -3.68 -1.91
CA PRO A 135 0.39 -2.97 -1.48
C PRO A 135 -0.74 -2.80 -2.52
N CYS A 136 -0.52 -3.15 -3.80
CA CYS A 136 -1.38 -2.77 -4.91
C CYS A 136 -2.15 -3.92 -5.59
N LEU A 137 -1.94 -5.19 -5.22
CA LEU A 137 -2.46 -6.31 -6.00
C LEU A 137 -3.56 -7.09 -5.28
N ILE A 138 -4.81 -6.66 -5.49
CA ILE A 138 -5.95 -7.58 -5.34
C ILE A 138 -5.75 -8.72 -6.37
N PRO A 139 -5.73 -10.00 -5.96
CA PRO A 139 -5.54 -11.10 -6.90
C PRO A 139 -6.60 -11.09 -8.01
N THR A 140 -6.17 -10.78 -9.24
CA THR A 140 -7.04 -10.68 -10.42
C THR A 140 -7.55 -12.06 -10.88
N ALA A 141 -6.98 -13.14 -10.37
CA ALA A 141 -7.24 -14.53 -10.76
C ALA A 141 -8.66 -15.06 -10.39
N LEU A 142 -9.55 -14.24 -9.84
CA LEU A 142 -10.96 -14.60 -9.61
C LEU A 142 -11.96 -13.88 -10.53
N TRP A 143 -11.48 -13.02 -11.45
CA TRP A 143 -12.33 -12.30 -12.41
C TRP A 143 -12.34 -12.90 -13.82
N GLY A 144 -11.55 -13.93 -14.08
CA GLY A 144 -11.62 -14.68 -15.33
C GLY A 144 -12.72 -15.74 -15.27
N TYR A 145 -13.97 -15.41 -15.60
CA TYR A 145 -14.83 -16.23 -16.47
C TYR A 145 -16.11 -15.48 -16.86
N SER A 146 -16.21 -15.31 -18.18
CA SER A 146 -17.43 -15.23 -19.00
C SER A 146 -18.19 -13.90 -19.10
N SER A 147 -17.87 -13.15 -20.15
CA SER A 147 -18.87 -12.89 -21.20
C SER A 147 -18.18 -12.50 -22.52
N ASN A 148 -17.70 -13.51 -23.24
CA ASN A 148 -17.77 -13.49 -24.70
C ASN A 148 -19.13 -14.09 -25.06
N SER A 149 -20.12 -13.25 -25.39
CA SER A 149 -21.21 -13.62 -26.30
C SER A 149 -22.11 -12.42 -26.62
N GLN A 150 -22.13 -12.11 -27.93
CA GLN A 150 -23.00 -11.24 -28.73
C GLN A 150 -22.72 -9.73 -28.73
#